data_AF-A0A6N7L9U1-F1
#
_entry.id   AF-A0A6N7L9U1-F1
#
_cell.length_a   1.000
_cell.length_b   1.000
_cell.length_c   1.000
_cell.angle_alpha   90.00
_cell.angle_beta   90.00
_cell.angle_gamma   90.00
#
_symmetry.space_group_name_H-M   'P 1'
#
loop_
_entity.id
_entity.type
_entity.pdbx_description
1 polymer ?
#
loop_
_entity_poly.entity_id
_entity_poly.type
_entity_poly.pdbx_seq_one_letter_code
_entity_poly.pdbx_strand_id
1 'polypeptide(L)' 'MLYTLTMLVCLSSAPEACEVREEIVWDLAANPGVAFMQAQAFVAHWIEEHPGRFVQRWRLLPDLKV' A
#
# COMPACT_ATOMS: atom_id res chain seq x y z
N MET A 1 -20.79 -24.55 18.09
CA MET A 1 -19.31 -24.52 18.10
C MET A 1 -18.70 -24.40 16.70
N LEU A 2 -19.40 -24.77 15.61
CA LEU A 2 -18.90 -24.58 14.25
C LEU A 2 -18.94 -23.10 13.80
N TYR A 3 -20.02 -22.39 14.14
CA TYR A 3 -20.22 -20.97 13.78
C TYR A 3 -19.11 -20.04 14.30
N THR A 4 -18.62 -20.30 15.51
CA THR A 4 -17.53 -19.53 16.12
C THR A 4 -16.22 -19.74 15.38
N LEU A 5 -15.93 -20.98 14.97
CA LEU A 5 -14.73 -21.30 14.19
C LEU A 5 -14.78 -20.67 12.80
N THR A 6 -15.93 -20.70 12.12
CA THR A 6 -16.11 -20.06 10.82
C THR A 6 -15.95 -18.54 10.90
N MET A 7 -16.50 -17.91 11.94
CA MET A 7 -16.31 -16.46 12.16
C MET A 7 -14.85 -16.13 12.44
N LEU A 8 -14.17 -16.92 13.29
CA LEU A 8 -12.76 -16.69 13.61
C LEU A 8 -11.86 -16.80 12.37
N VAL A 9 -12.10 -17.80 11.51
CA VAL A 9 -11.37 -17.97 10.25
C VAL A 9 -11.61 -16.77 9.34
N CYS A 10 -12.86 -16.35 9.11
CA CYS A 10 -13.17 -15.19 8.26
C CYS A 10 -12.54 -13.88 8.78
N LEU A 11 -12.52 -13.66 10.10
CA LEU A 11 -11.87 -12.48 10.68
C LEU A 11 -10.35 -12.57 10.61
N SER A 12 -9.76 -13.74 10.81
CA SER A 12 -8.31 -13.95 10.65
C SER A 12 -7.85 -13.86 9.20
N SER A 13 -8.73 -14.20 8.26
CA SER A 13 -8.54 -14.09 6.82
C SER A 13 -9.00 -12.73 6.27
N ALA A 14 -9.10 -11.70 7.11
CA ALA A 14 -9.13 -10.30 6.69
C ALA A 14 -7.74 -9.62 6.79
N PRO A 15 -6.62 -10.23 6.38
CA PRO A 15 -5.30 -9.61 6.45
C PRO A 15 -5.12 -8.49 5.41
N GLU A 16 -6.03 -8.37 4.44
CA GLU A 16 -5.98 -7.28 3.45
C GLU A 16 -6.16 -5.89 4.07
N ALA A 17 -6.76 -5.79 5.26
CA ALA A 17 -7.02 -4.50 5.90
C ALA A 17 -5.75 -3.75 6.34
N CYS A 18 -4.59 -4.43 6.44
CA CYS A 18 -3.35 -3.87 6.98
C CYS A 18 -2.18 -3.93 6.00
N GLU A 19 -2.43 -3.84 4.70
CA GLU A 19 -1.34 -3.76 3.72
C GLU A 19 -0.67 -2.38 3.78
N VAL A 20 0.60 -2.37 4.21
CA VAL A 20 1.48 -1.19 4.13
C VAL A 20 2.43 -1.41 2.96
N ARG A 21 2.29 -0.59 1.92
CA ARG A 21 3.17 -0.63 0.75
C ARG A 21 4.30 0.38 0.88
N GLU A 22 5.52 -0.05 0.61
CA GLU A 22 6.69 0.83 0.55
C GLU A 22 7.18 0.90 -0.89
N GLU A 23 7.36 2.10 -1.42
CA GLU A 23 7.81 2.33 -2.80
C GLU A 23 9.04 3.22 -2.79
N ILE A 24 10.09 2.78 -3.48
CA ILE A 24 11.33 3.53 -3.61
C ILE A 24 11.18 4.47 -4.80
N VAL A 25 11.29 5.77 -4.54
CA VAL A 25 11.17 6.82 -5.54
C VAL A 25 12.51 7.52 -5.74
N TRP A 26 12.87 7.72 -7.01
CA TRP A 26 14.16 8.25 -7.43
C TRP A 26 14.19 9.78 -7.34
N ASP A 27 15.37 10.31 -6.98
CA ASP A 27 15.87 11.67 -7.26
C ASP A 27 15.09 12.84 -6.60
N LEU A 28 13.82 12.99 -6.94
CA LEU A 28 13.00 14.17 -6.65
C LEU A 28 12.17 14.05 -5.35
N ALA A 29 12.02 12.83 -4.82
CA ALA A 29 11.27 12.56 -3.59
C ALA A 29 12.00 12.95 -2.29
N ALA A 30 13.21 13.53 -2.39
CA ALA A 30 13.88 14.14 -1.25
C ALA A 30 13.09 15.35 -0.69
N ASN A 31 12.24 15.97 -1.50
CA ASN A 31 11.32 17.03 -1.06
C ASN A 31 9.89 16.46 -0.88
N PRO A 32 9.23 16.67 0.28
CA PRO A 32 7.87 16.16 0.53
C PRO A 32 6.82 16.59 -0.48
N GLY A 33 6.88 17.83 -0.99
CA GLY A 33 5.91 18.33 -1.96
C GLY A 33 6.03 17.63 -3.32
N VAL A 34 7.27 17.35 -3.73
CA VAL A 34 7.55 16.64 -4.98
C VAL A 34 7.22 15.15 -4.86
N ALA A 35 7.54 14.54 -3.71
CA ALA A 35 7.15 13.17 -3.39
C ALA A 35 5.62 12.99 -3.47
N PHE A 36 4.85 13.94 -2.92
CA PHE A 36 3.39 13.91 -2.99
C PHE A 36 2.87 13.94 -4.43
N MET A 37 3.41 14.83 -5.28
CA MET A 37 3.00 14.93 -6.68
C MET A 37 3.32 13.65 -7.46
N GLN A 38 4.49 13.05 -7.24
CA GLN A 38 4.86 11.79 -7.88
C GLN A 38 4.01 10.61 -7.39
N ALA A 39 3.68 10.58 -6.10
CA ALA A 39 2.85 9.53 -5.50
C ALA A 39 1.54 9.33 -6.27
N GLN A 40 0.90 10.42 -6.69
CA GLN A 40 -0.42 10.38 -7.32
C GLN A 40 -0.44 9.52 -8.59
N ALA A 41 0.57 9.68 -9.46
CA ALA A 41 0.67 8.92 -10.70
C ALA A 41 0.95 7.44 -10.44
N PHE A 42 1.84 7.13 -9.49
CA PHE A 42 2.13 5.74 -9.08
C PHE A 42 0.90 5.04 -8.51
N VAL A 43 0.16 5.74 -7.65
CA VAL A 43 -1.07 5.22 -7.05
C VAL A 43 -2.11 4.94 -8.11
N ALA A 44 -2.33 5.88 -9.04
CA ALA A 44 -3.29 5.72 -10.13
C ALA A 44 -2.97 4.48 -10.97
N HIS A 45 -1.72 4.34 -11.42
CA HIS A 45 -1.31 3.20 -12.23
C HIS A 45 -1.46 1.87 -11.49
N TRP A 46 -1.07 1.82 -10.22
CA TRP A 46 -1.18 0.60 -9.42
C TRP A 46 -2.63 0.14 -9.22
N ILE A 47 -3.57 1.09 -9.02
CA ILE A 47 -5.00 0.79 -8.88
C ILE A 47 -5.56 0.17 -10.17
N GLU A 48 -5.13 0.65 -11.33
CA GLU A 48 -5.52 0.07 -12.63
C GLU A 48 -5.03 -1.37 -12.78
N GLU A 49 -3.81 -1.66 -12.33
CA GLU A 49 -3.21 -3.00 -12.40
C GLU A 49 -3.79 -3.98 -11.36
N HIS A 50 -4.29 -3.48 -10.23
CA HIS A 50 -4.74 -4.28 -9.09
C HIS A 50 -6.20 -4.01 -8.72
N PRO A 51 -7.17 -4.30 -9.62
CA PRO A 51 -8.57 -4.03 -9.36
C PRO A 51 -9.07 -4.84 -8.15
N GLY A 52 -9.76 -4.15 -7.24
CA GLY A 52 -10.35 -4.76 -6.04
C GLY A 52 -9.38 -4.94 -4.87
N ARG A 53 -8.10 -4.59 -5.01
CA ARG A 53 -7.17 -4.53 -3.87
C ARG A 53 -7.22 -3.17 -3.19
N PHE A 54 -7.07 -3.17 -1.87
CA PHE A 54 -7.04 -1.96 -1.06
C PHE A 54 -5.75 -1.88 -0.25
N VAL A 55 -5.01 -0.79 -0.42
CA VAL A 55 -3.81 -0.49 0.37
C VAL A 55 -4.16 0.60 1.37
N GLN A 56 -4.03 0.30 2.66
CA GLN A 56 -4.38 1.23 3.72
C GLN A 56 -3.34 2.34 3.89
N ARG A 57 -2.07 2.03 3.65
CA ARG A 57 -0.97 2.98 3.80
C ARG A 57 0.09 2.77 2.73
N TRP A 58 0.47 3.87 2.09
CA TRP A 58 1.61 3.92 1.19
C TRP A 58 2.71 4.78 1.78
N ARG A 59 3.94 4.25 1.83
CA ARG A 59 5.14 4.97 2.23
C ARG A 59 6.05 5.12 1.02
N LEU A 60 6.48 6.35 0.78
CA LEU A 60 7.52 6.65 -0.18
C LEU A 60 8.86 6.67 0.55
N LEU A 61 9.81 5.90 0.03
CA LEU A 61 11.18 5.86 0.54
C LEU A 61 12.10 6.53 -0.49
N PRO A 62 12.99 7.44 -0.07
CA PRO A 62 14.02 7.95 -0.96
C PRO A 62 14.99 6.82 -1.32
N ASP A 63 15.42 6.76 -2.59
CA ASP A 63 16.49 5.86 -2.98
C ASP A 63 17.83 6.31 -2.35
N LEU A 64 18.20 5.67 -1.25
CA LEU A 64 19.48 5.84 -0.58
C LEU A 64 20.55 5.02 -1.32
N LYS A 65 20.84 5.36 -2.56
CA LYS A 65 22.11 4.94 -3.17
C LYS A 65 23.24 5.70 -2.49
N VAL A 66 23.87 5.04 -1.51
CA VAL A 66 25.20 5.37 -0.97
C VAL A 66 26.24 5.20 -2.08
#